data_AF-A0DHY7-F1
#
_entry.id   AF-A0DHY7-F1
#
_cell.length_a   1.000
_cell.length_b   1.000
_cell.length_c   1.000
_cell.angle_alpha   90.00
_cell.angle_beta   90.00
_cell.angle_gamma   90.00
#
_symmetry.space_group_name_H-M   'P 1'
#
loop_
_entity.id
_entity.type
_entity.pdbx_description
1 polymer ?
#
loop_
_entity_poly.entity_id
_entity_poly.type
_entity_poly.pdbx_seq_one_letter_code
_entity_poly.pdbx_strand_id
1 'polypeptide(L)'
;MDKLDKIIAQLDELELSQKHKEEQIKHNQNSLLLRLPKVILIQRLCAFLDDLDLYRFTATCSSLRNIMFCPLGFKLLSLSRNAQHIVGGTKQQQQQQILLQEKQEIGSSGHLSGNSSVFDSEEDVLAQLHALKSVKEFLTTKLQSSQAQIQNLEDLIADSSDTLKYEKSVNLKLQSKINILQNQLSISELQRQDVKENLSELNSKYNKIISSMEQDRALLQDENDKLLGHKKVLIQEVYKLRGMISQMETDQNIYQSTLKQVRAFMDTIDLKPI
;
A
#
# COMPACT_ATOMS: atom_id res chain seq x y z
N MET A 1 -33.99 -39.76 10.06
CA MET A 1 -34.07 -38.32 9.76
C MET A 1 -32.80 -37.68 10.32
N ASP A 2 -31.62 -38.05 9.83
CA ASP A 2 -30.38 -37.90 10.62
C ASP A 2 -29.17 -37.35 9.85
N LYS A 3 -29.30 -37.17 8.54
CA LYS A 3 -28.22 -36.65 7.69
C LYS A 3 -28.53 -35.24 7.18
N LEU A 4 -29.78 -34.98 6.81
CA LEU A 4 -30.21 -33.66 6.33
C LEU A 4 -30.13 -32.63 7.47
N ASP A 5 -30.61 -32.97 8.66
CA ASP A 5 -30.58 -32.08 9.83
C ASP A 5 -29.16 -31.79 10.32
N LYS A 6 -28.23 -32.74 10.14
CA LYS A 6 -26.80 -32.51 10.44
C LYS A 6 -26.14 -31.58 9.43
N ILE A 7 -26.52 -31.66 8.16
CA ILE A 7 -26.00 -30.76 7.11
C ILE A 7 -26.53 -29.34 7.33
N ILE A 8 -27.81 -29.21 7.71
CA ILE A 8 -28.43 -27.91 8.02
C ILE A 8 -27.74 -27.29 9.24
N ALA A 9 -27.54 -28.05 10.32
CA ALA A 9 -26.82 -27.55 11.51
C ALA A 9 -25.37 -27.11 11.22
N GLN A 10 -24.66 -27.83 10.33
CA GLN A 10 -23.30 -27.46 9.92
C GLN A 10 -23.27 -26.19 9.05
N LEU A 11 -24.28 -25.98 8.21
CA LEU A 11 -24.43 -24.76 7.42
C LEU A 11 -24.76 -23.55 8.32
N ASP A 12 -25.62 -23.72 9.32
CA ASP A 12 -25.95 -22.67 10.28
C ASP A 12 -24.73 -22.27 11.15
N GLU A 13 -23.92 -23.25 11.60
CA GLU A 13 -22.65 -22.96 12.29
C GLU A 13 -21.64 -22.22 11.41
N LEU A 14 -21.57 -22.57 10.12
CA LEU A 14 -20.71 -21.89 9.14
C LEU A 14 -21.16 -20.45 8.90
N GLU A 15 -22.47 -20.21 8.82
CA GLU A 15 -23.03 -18.87 8.64
C GLU A 15 -22.79 -17.99 9.88
N LEU A 16 -23.00 -18.54 11.08
CA LEU A 16 -22.68 -17.87 12.35
C LEU A 16 -21.18 -17.56 12.47
N SER A 17 -20.31 -18.49 12.08
CA SER A 17 -18.85 -18.27 12.08
C SER A 17 -18.43 -17.18 11.08
N GLN A 18 -19.07 -17.09 9.92
CA GLN A 18 -18.80 -16.03 8.95
C GLN A 18 -19.27 -14.67 9.45
N LYS A 19 -20.49 -14.56 10.00
CA LYS A 19 -21.00 -13.31 10.58
C LYS A 19 -20.10 -12.81 11.71
N HIS A 20 -19.63 -13.70 12.58
CA HIS A 20 -18.73 -13.32 13.68
C HIS A 20 -17.36 -12.83 13.17
N LYS A 21 -16.83 -13.41 12.09
CA LYS A 21 -15.60 -12.92 11.43
C LYS A 21 -15.81 -11.54 10.80
N GLU A 22 -16.93 -11.30 10.13
CA GLU A 22 -17.24 -10.00 9.53
C GLU A 22 -17.43 -8.91 10.59
N GLU A 23 -18.08 -9.22 11.71
CA GLU A 23 -18.23 -8.29 12.84
C GLU A 23 -16.88 -7.95 13.48
N GLN A 24 -15.99 -8.93 13.68
CA GLN A 24 -14.63 -8.66 14.16
C GLN A 24 -13.80 -7.81 13.19
N ILE A 25 -13.99 -7.96 11.87
CA ILE A 25 -13.34 -7.12 10.86
C ILE A 25 -13.86 -5.68 10.93
N LYS A 26 -15.19 -5.49 11.03
CA LYS A 26 -15.81 -4.16 11.19
C LYS A 26 -15.39 -3.48 12.48
N HIS A 27 -15.30 -4.24 13.59
CA HIS A 27 -14.88 -3.70 14.89
C HIS A 27 -13.39 -3.33 14.90
N ASN A 28 -12.53 -4.06 14.18
CA ASN A 28 -11.11 -3.73 14.01
C ASN A 28 -10.89 -2.51 13.10
N GLN A 29 -11.71 -2.31 12.07
CA GLN A 29 -11.61 -1.15 11.17
C GLN A 29 -11.93 0.18 11.85
N ASN A 30 -12.74 0.17 12.92
CA ASN A 30 -13.13 1.36 13.67
C ASN A 30 -12.14 1.77 14.76
N SER A 31 -11.06 1.01 15.01
CA SER A 31 -10.00 1.41 15.95
C SER A 31 -8.99 2.34 15.26
N LEU A 32 -8.96 3.62 15.67
CA LEU A 32 -8.02 4.64 15.18
C LEU A 32 -6.53 4.26 15.34
N LEU A 33 -6.22 3.30 16.23
CA LEU A 33 -4.86 2.77 16.48
C LEU A 33 -4.32 1.89 15.34
N LEU A 34 -5.19 1.39 14.45
CA LEU A 34 -4.81 0.51 13.33
C LEU A 34 -4.59 1.24 11.99
N ARG A 35 -4.78 2.56 11.93
CA ARG A 35 -4.58 3.37 10.71
C ARG A 35 -3.13 3.74 10.44
N LEU A 36 -2.21 3.43 11.36
CA LEU A 36 -0.78 3.46 11.09
C LEU A 36 -0.40 2.12 10.45
N PRO A 37 0.20 2.11 9.24
CA PRO A 37 0.74 0.90 8.65
C PRO A 37 1.60 0.17 9.69
N LYS A 38 1.25 -1.08 10.02
CA LYS A 38 1.93 -1.86 11.09
C LYS A 38 3.46 -1.90 10.91
N VAL A 39 3.92 -1.77 9.66
CA VAL A 39 5.33 -1.62 9.27
C VAL A 39 6.00 -0.38 9.87
N ILE A 40 5.31 0.76 9.94
CA ILE A 40 5.83 2.02 10.51
C ILE A 40 5.96 1.92 12.04
N LEU A 41 4.98 1.33 12.70
CA LEU A 41 5.04 1.08 14.15
C LEU A 41 6.20 0.14 14.48
N ILE A 42 6.36 -0.92 13.70
CA ILE A 42 7.45 -1.88 13.83
C ILE A 42 8.80 -1.21 13.58
N GLN A 43 8.94 -0.42 12.51
CA GLN A 43 10.17 0.31 12.22
C GLN A 43 10.59 1.25 13.36
N ARG A 44 9.62 1.97 13.96
CA ARG A 44 9.90 2.88 15.08
C ARG A 44 10.21 2.17 16.40
N LEU A 45 9.58 1.03 16.68
CA LEU A 45 9.83 0.25 17.91
C LEU A 45 11.13 -0.57 17.82
N CYS A 46 11.41 -1.18 16.67
CA CYS A 46 12.57 -2.07 16.50
C CYS A 46 13.91 -1.32 16.60
N ALA A 47 13.90 0.00 16.42
CA ALA A 47 15.09 0.82 16.57
C ALA A 47 15.56 0.95 18.04
N PHE A 48 14.66 0.77 19.01
CA PHE A 48 14.95 0.90 20.44
C PHE A 48 15.00 -0.46 21.18
N LEU A 49 14.84 -1.56 20.45
CA LEU A 49 14.83 -2.91 21.02
C LEU A 49 16.12 -3.63 20.62
N ASP A 50 16.75 -4.26 21.61
CA ASP A 50 17.91 -5.13 21.39
C ASP A 50 17.50 -6.40 20.65
N ASP A 51 18.46 -7.10 20.05
CA ASP A 51 18.23 -8.34 19.30
C ASP A 51 17.49 -9.40 20.11
N LEU A 52 17.82 -9.50 21.40
CA LEU A 52 17.21 -10.44 22.32
C LEU A 52 15.72 -10.11 22.57
N ASP A 53 15.41 -8.84 22.75
CA ASP A 53 14.04 -8.37 23.00
C ASP A 53 13.20 -8.43 21.74
N LEU A 54 13.80 -8.11 20.59
CA LEU A 54 13.16 -8.25 19.29
C LEU A 54 12.76 -9.71 19.01
N TYR A 55 13.66 -10.66 19.32
CA TYR A 55 13.38 -12.09 19.20
C TYR A 55 12.22 -12.52 20.12
N ARG A 56 12.23 -12.08 21.38
CA ARG A 56 11.11 -12.30 22.33
C ARG A 56 9.79 -11.71 21.82
N PHE A 57 9.83 -10.55 21.18
CA PHE A 57 8.66 -9.88 20.64
C PHE A 57 8.07 -10.61 19.41
N THR A 58 8.86 -11.41 18.68
CA THR A 58 8.32 -12.31 17.64
C THR A 58 7.53 -13.49 18.21
N ALA A 59 7.73 -13.83 19.49
CA ALA A 59 6.93 -14.87 20.14
C ALA A 59 5.48 -14.41 20.34
N THR A 60 5.28 -13.12 20.62
CA THR A 60 3.98 -12.52 20.96
C THR A 60 3.30 -11.78 19.79
N CYS A 61 4.06 -11.24 18.83
CA CYS A 61 3.52 -10.50 17.69
C CYS A 61 3.74 -11.24 16.36
N SER A 62 2.66 -11.80 15.79
CA SER A 62 2.70 -12.54 14.51
C SER A 62 3.11 -11.66 13.32
N SER A 63 2.74 -10.37 13.35
CA SER A 63 3.15 -9.42 12.31
C SER A 63 4.65 -9.14 12.35
N LEU A 64 5.23 -9.03 13.55
CA LEU A 64 6.67 -8.85 13.72
C LEU A 64 7.44 -10.11 13.34
N ARG A 65 6.92 -11.29 13.70
CA ARG A 65 7.47 -12.59 13.26
C ARG A 65 7.56 -12.66 11.73
N ASN A 66 6.47 -12.34 11.03
CA ASN A 66 6.45 -12.36 9.57
C ASN A 66 7.42 -11.35 8.95
N ILE A 67 7.66 -10.19 9.59
CA ILE A 67 8.61 -9.19 9.11
C ILE A 67 10.05 -9.62 9.37
N MET A 68 10.36 -10.17 10.56
CA MET A 68 11.68 -10.69 10.91
C MET A 68 12.12 -11.85 10.01
N PHE A 69 11.21 -12.78 9.69
CA PHE A 69 11.52 -13.97 8.89
C PHE A 69 11.25 -13.80 7.39
N CYS A 70 10.80 -12.62 6.94
CA CYS A 70 10.69 -12.30 5.52
C CYS A 70 12.00 -11.66 5.01
N PRO A 71 12.55 -12.07 3.87
CA PRO A 71 13.78 -11.48 3.31
C PRO A 71 13.70 -9.96 3.11
N LEU A 72 12.51 -9.45 2.77
CA LEU A 72 12.26 -8.03 2.58
C LEU A 72 12.14 -7.28 3.91
N GLY A 73 11.52 -7.91 4.91
CA GLY A 73 11.35 -7.33 6.25
C GLY A 73 12.65 -7.32 7.05
N PHE A 74 13.47 -8.35 6.93
CA PHE A 74 14.82 -8.39 7.50
C PHE A 74 15.71 -7.29 6.91
N LYS A 75 15.65 -7.07 5.58
CA LYS A 75 16.34 -5.93 4.94
C LYS A 75 15.86 -4.59 5.50
N LEU A 76 14.55 -4.41 5.70
CA LEU A 76 13.97 -3.21 6.30
C LEU A 76 14.44 -2.96 7.74
N LEU A 77 14.51 -4.01 8.56
CA LEU A 77 15.01 -3.95 9.93
C LEU A 77 16.51 -3.60 9.97
N SER A 78 17.31 -4.23 9.12
CA SER A 78 18.75 -3.95 9.01
C SER A 78 19.04 -2.51 8.54
N LEU A 79 18.27 -2.01 7.57
CA LEU A 79 18.37 -0.61 7.11
C LEU A 79 17.93 0.38 8.18
N SER A 80 16.88 0.06 8.95
CA SER A 80 16.38 0.94 10.03
C SER A 80 17.37 1.04 11.19
N ARG A 81 18.06 -0.04 11.54
CA ARG A 81 19.12 -0.04 12.57
C ARG A 81 20.39 0.65 12.08
N ASN A 82 20.78 0.44 10.83
CA ASN A 82 21.92 1.14 10.24
C ASN A 82 21.67 2.64 10.08
N ALA A 83 20.41 3.06 9.86
CA ALA A 83 20.04 4.47 9.81
C ALA A 83 20.21 5.18 11.17
N GLN A 84 20.10 4.47 12.30
CA GLN A 84 20.41 5.04 13.62
C GLN A 84 21.91 5.05 13.93
N HIS A 85 22.71 4.11 13.42
CA HIS A 85 24.18 4.22 13.47
C HIS A 85 24.74 5.43 12.71
N ILE A 86 23.98 5.98 11.75
CA ILE A 86 24.35 7.18 10.99
C ILE A 86 23.92 8.48 11.70
N VAL A 87 22.99 8.42 12.68
CA VAL A 87 22.42 9.63 13.32
C VAL A 87 22.64 9.66 14.86
N GLY A 88 23.06 8.57 15.49
CA GLY A 88 23.42 8.60 16.90
C GLY A 88 23.98 7.27 17.39
N GLY A 89 25.26 7.27 17.77
CA GLY A 89 25.80 6.24 18.66
C GLY A 89 26.85 5.32 18.04
N THR A 90 28.11 5.77 18.11
CA THR A 90 29.27 4.88 18.34
C THR A 90 30.40 5.58 19.08
N LYS A 91 30.45 6.92 19.11
CA LYS A 91 31.47 7.66 19.88
C LYS A 91 31.06 8.10 21.30
N GLN A 92 29.78 8.12 21.65
CA GLN A 92 29.34 8.50 23.00
C GLN A 92 29.65 7.45 24.07
N GLN A 93 29.74 6.15 23.73
CA GLN A 93 30.10 5.12 24.70
C GLN A 93 31.59 5.12 25.08
N GLN A 94 32.49 5.56 24.19
CA GLN A 94 33.90 5.77 24.56
C GLN A 94 34.12 7.08 25.33
N GLN A 95 33.34 8.12 25.07
CA GLN A 95 33.45 9.39 25.80
C GLN A 95 32.97 9.30 27.26
N GLN A 96 32.01 8.44 27.59
CA GLN A 96 31.59 8.23 28.98
C GLN A 96 32.57 7.37 29.80
N GLN A 97 33.34 6.47 29.18
CA GLN A 97 34.35 5.69 29.91
C GLN A 97 35.60 6.51 30.25
N ILE A 98 36.01 7.47 29.41
CA ILE A 98 37.18 8.31 29.67
C ILE A 98 36.89 9.32 30.80
N LEU A 99 35.67 9.87 30.85
CA LEU A 99 35.28 10.85 31.88
C LEU A 99 35.09 10.25 33.28
N LEU A 100 34.93 8.92 33.40
CA LEU A 100 34.83 8.22 34.69
C LEU A 100 36.19 7.89 35.30
N GLN A 101 37.29 7.98 34.55
CA GLN A 101 38.63 7.62 35.04
C GLN A 101 39.39 8.78 35.71
N GLU A 102 38.93 10.03 35.56
CA GLU A 102 39.56 11.21 36.18
C GLU A 102 39.25 11.39 37.68
N LYS A 103 38.53 10.44 38.30
CA LYS A 103 38.28 10.47 39.75
C LYS A 103 39.19 9.48 40.49
N GLN A 104 40.49 9.52 40.20
CA GLN A 104 41.50 8.82 40.99
C GLN A 104 42.14 9.79 42.00
N GLU A 105 41.91 9.43 43.26
CA GLU A 105 42.43 9.95 44.52
C GLU A 105 43.77 10.67 44.42
N ILE A 106 43.75 11.98 44.63
CA ILE A 106 44.89 12.69 45.20
C ILE A 106 44.98 12.20 46.65
N GLY A 107 45.78 11.16 46.88
CA GLY A 107 46.19 10.73 48.21
C GLY A 107 46.90 11.88 48.90
N SER A 108 46.21 12.51 49.84
CA SER A 108 46.76 13.50 50.76
C SER A 108 47.86 12.83 51.59
N SER A 109 49.13 13.14 51.28
CA SER A 109 50.24 12.74 52.12
C SER A 109 50.36 13.73 53.28
N GLY A 110 50.17 13.21 54.49
CA GLY A 110 51.04 13.46 55.63
C GLY A 110 51.16 14.90 56.14
N HIS A 111 50.43 15.17 57.21
CA HIS A 111 50.67 16.22 58.17
C HIS A 111 52.14 16.18 58.66
N LEU A 112 52.97 17.16 58.30
CA LEU A 112 54.27 17.41 58.96
C LEU A 112 54.06 18.50 60.02
N SER A 113 53.81 18.04 61.26
CA SER A 113 53.98 18.84 62.46
C SER A 113 55.47 19.00 62.75
N GLY A 114 55.85 20.20 63.20
CA GLY A 114 57.21 20.72 63.15
C GLY A 114 58.22 20.08 64.10
N ASN A 115 59.49 20.34 63.80
CA ASN A 115 60.44 20.73 64.82
C ASN A 115 61.56 21.57 64.21
N SER A 116 61.87 22.64 64.91
CA SER A 116 62.88 23.65 64.59
C SER A 116 64.30 23.13 64.73
N SER A 117 65.18 23.70 63.88
CA SER A 117 66.64 23.75 63.96
C SER A 117 67.41 22.49 63.54
N VAL A 118 68.52 22.71 62.84
CA VAL A 118 69.52 21.76 62.30
C VAL A 118 69.30 21.37 60.82
N PHE A 119 69.52 22.32 59.91
CA PHE A 119 69.85 22.02 58.51
C PHE A 119 70.87 23.05 58.01
N ASP A 120 72.15 22.73 58.18
CA ASP A 120 73.30 23.39 57.55
C ASP A 120 74.33 22.32 57.16
N SER A 121 73.85 21.20 56.59
CA SER A 121 74.66 20.14 55.99
C SER A 121 74.54 20.21 54.47
N GLU A 122 75.67 20.25 53.77
CA GLU A 122 75.75 20.24 52.29
C GLU A 122 74.95 19.09 51.66
N GLU A 123 74.79 17.98 52.39
CA GLU A 123 74.05 16.79 51.98
C GLU A 123 72.53 17.05 51.81
N ASP A 124 71.92 17.90 52.64
CA ASP A 124 70.49 18.22 52.54
C ASP A 124 70.20 19.21 51.40
N VAL A 125 71.14 20.10 51.12
CA VAL A 125 71.08 20.97 49.94
C VAL A 125 71.18 20.14 48.66
N LEU A 126 72.05 19.12 48.63
CA LEU A 126 72.14 18.19 47.51
C LEU A 126 70.88 17.33 47.35
N ALA A 127 70.28 16.86 48.44
CA ALA A 127 69.02 16.10 48.41
C ALA A 127 67.84 16.95 47.90
N GLN A 128 67.72 18.20 48.37
CA GLN A 128 66.73 19.16 47.87
C GLN A 128 66.93 19.48 46.39
N LEU A 129 68.19 19.66 45.95
CA LEU A 129 68.52 19.92 44.55
C LEU A 129 68.20 18.71 43.65
N HIS A 130 68.41 17.49 44.14
CA HIS A 130 68.00 16.27 43.44
C HIS A 130 66.47 16.16 43.32
N ALA A 131 65.73 16.43 44.40
CA ALA A 131 64.27 16.45 44.37
C ALA A 131 63.72 17.51 43.39
N LEU A 132 64.29 18.72 43.39
CA LEU A 132 63.96 19.78 42.44
C LEU A 132 64.25 19.37 40.99
N LYS A 133 65.36 18.66 40.75
CA LYS A 133 65.69 18.14 39.43
C LYS A 133 64.67 17.09 38.96
N SER A 134 64.28 16.15 39.84
CA SER A 134 63.25 15.16 39.53
C SER A 134 61.88 15.79 39.27
N VAL A 135 61.48 16.81 40.04
CA VAL A 135 60.23 17.57 39.81
C VAL A 135 60.29 18.30 38.47
N LYS A 136 61.43 18.93 38.15
CA LYS A 136 61.64 19.58 36.86
C LYS A 136 61.52 18.59 35.71
N GLU A 137 62.14 17.42 35.80
CA GLU A 137 62.05 16.37 34.79
C GLU A 137 60.60 15.88 34.63
N PHE A 138 59.90 15.59 35.72
CA PHE A 138 58.50 15.19 35.70
C PHE A 138 57.59 16.24 35.05
N LEU A 139 57.71 17.50 35.46
CA LEU A 139 56.93 18.60 34.88
C LEU A 139 57.24 18.79 33.39
N THR A 140 58.50 18.62 32.98
CA THR A 140 58.91 18.71 31.57
C THR A 140 58.27 17.59 30.75
N THR A 141 58.33 16.35 31.23
CA THR A 141 57.67 15.21 30.57
C THR A 141 56.16 15.40 30.51
N LYS A 142 55.54 15.92 31.58
CA LYS A 142 54.09 16.15 31.60
C LYS A 142 53.68 17.28 30.66
N LEU A 143 54.46 18.35 30.57
CA LEU A 143 54.26 19.43 29.62
C LEU A 143 54.36 18.92 28.17
N GLN A 144 55.40 18.14 27.85
CA GLN A 144 55.56 17.53 26.52
C GLN A 144 54.41 16.58 26.17
N SER A 145 53.97 15.76 27.12
CA SER A 145 52.82 14.87 26.94
C SER A 145 51.53 15.66 26.71
N SER A 146 51.30 16.74 27.47
CA SER A 146 50.15 17.62 27.28
C SER A 146 50.19 18.32 25.93
N GLN A 147 51.36 18.78 25.50
CA GLN A 147 51.53 19.44 24.20
C GLN A 147 51.28 18.48 23.04
N ALA A 148 51.74 17.23 23.14
CA ALA A 148 51.42 16.18 22.16
C ALA A 148 49.91 15.85 22.13
N GLN A 149 49.24 15.84 23.29
CA GLN A 149 47.79 15.64 23.34
C GLN A 149 47.03 16.80 22.68
N ILE A 150 47.44 18.05 22.92
CA ILE A 150 46.84 19.22 22.28
C ILE A 150 46.99 19.12 20.76
N GLN A 151 48.18 18.78 20.26
CA GLN A 151 48.42 18.62 18.82
C GLN A 151 47.50 17.55 18.21
N ASN A 152 47.37 16.39 18.85
CA ASN A 152 46.47 15.33 18.39
C ASN A 152 44.99 15.77 18.36
N LEU A 153 44.57 16.59 19.32
CA LEU A 153 43.22 17.15 19.35
C LEU A 153 43.02 18.18 18.24
N GLU A 154 44.01 19.01 17.96
CA GLU A 154 43.98 19.97 16.84
C GLU A 154 43.85 19.26 15.49
N ASP A 155 44.63 18.19 15.27
CA ASP A 155 44.55 17.38 14.05
C ASP A 155 43.16 16.73 13.91
N LEU A 156 42.62 16.19 15.00
CA LEU A 156 41.27 15.60 15.01
C LEU A 156 40.17 16.64 14.71
N ILE A 157 40.34 17.87 15.22
CA ILE A 157 39.41 18.98 14.92
C ILE A 157 39.49 19.34 13.44
N ALA A 158 40.69 19.38 12.85
CA ALA A 158 40.88 19.65 11.43
C ALA A 158 40.19 18.58 10.55
N ASP A 159 40.42 17.30 10.83
CA ASP A 159 39.79 16.18 10.12
C ASP A 159 38.26 16.21 10.25
N SER A 160 37.75 16.50 11.45
CA SER A 160 36.31 16.62 11.69
C SER A 160 35.71 17.81 10.95
N SER A 161 36.43 18.92 10.83
CA SER A 161 36.01 20.11 10.09
C SER A 161 35.88 19.82 8.59
N ASP A 162 36.84 19.11 8.02
CA ASP A 162 36.83 18.76 6.60
C ASP A 162 35.76 17.71 6.28
N THR A 163 35.55 16.74 7.16
CA THR A 163 34.42 15.80 7.07
C THR A 163 33.07 16.56 7.06
N LEU A 164 32.90 17.53 7.96
CA LEU A 164 31.67 18.33 8.02
C LEU A 164 31.45 19.16 6.75
N LYS A 165 32.50 19.71 6.14
CA LYS A 165 32.38 20.43 4.85
C LYS A 165 31.94 19.49 3.73
N TYR A 166 32.51 18.29 3.67
CA TYR A 166 32.12 17.27 2.70
C TYR A 166 30.65 16.88 2.87
N GLU A 167 30.22 16.57 4.09
CA GLU A 167 28.82 16.22 4.39
C GLU A 167 27.84 17.34 4.02
N LYS A 168 28.19 18.60 4.31
CA LYS A 168 27.38 19.76 3.88
C LYS A 168 27.24 19.82 2.36
N SER A 169 28.31 19.57 1.61
CA SER A 169 28.26 19.54 0.14
C SER A 169 27.35 18.41 -0.37
N VAL A 170 27.45 17.22 0.22
CA VAL A 170 26.59 16.08 -0.13
C VAL A 170 25.13 16.37 0.20
N ASN A 171 24.86 16.96 1.37
CA ASN A 171 23.51 17.32 1.79
C ASN A 171 22.84 18.30 0.80
N LEU A 172 23.56 19.35 0.38
CA LEU A 172 23.07 20.29 -0.64
C LEU A 172 22.71 19.59 -1.96
N LYS A 173 23.53 18.63 -2.41
CA LYS A 173 23.24 17.83 -3.61
C LYS A 173 21.99 16.97 -3.43
N LEU A 174 21.84 16.33 -2.27
CA LEU A 174 20.67 15.51 -1.95
C LEU A 174 19.41 16.38 -1.88
N GLN A 175 19.48 17.56 -1.28
CA GLN A 175 18.37 18.50 -1.21
C GLN A 175 17.91 18.97 -2.59
N SER A 176 18.86 19.27 -3.49
CA SER A 176 18.55 19.56 -4.90
C SER A 176 17.85 18.39 -5.58
N LYS A 177 18.33 17.16 -5.38
CA LYS A 177 17.71 15.95 -5.95
C LYS A 177 16.29 15.72 -5.42
N ILE A 178 16.06 15.96 -4.12
CA ILE A 178 14.73 15.87 -3.50
C ILE A 178 13.78 16.87 -4.17
N ASN A 179 14.20 18.12 -4.35
CA ASN A 179 13.37 19.14 -5.01
C ASN A 179 13.01 18.77 -6.45
N ILE A 180 13.97 18.22 -7.22
CA ILE A 180 13.72 17.74 -8.59
C ILE A 180 12.68 16.61 -8.59
N LEU A 181 12.83 15.63 -7.69
CA LEU A 181 11.90 14.50 -7.59
C LEU A 181 10.50 14.94 -7.14
N GLN A 182 10.40 15.91 -6.23
CA GLN A 182 9.12 16.49 -5.82
C GLN A 182 8.42 17.20 -6.98
N ASN A 183 9.15 17.95 -7.81
CA ASN A 183 8.59 18.58 -8.99
C ASN A 183 8.11 17.55 -10.02
N GLN A 184 8.89 16.49 -10.25
CA GLN A 184 8.50 15.40 -11.15
C GLN A 184 7.25 14.67 -10.65
N LEU A 185 7.15 14.44 -9.34
CA LEU A 185 5.99 13.81 -8.72
C LEU A 185 4.74 14.68 -8.93
N SER A 186 4.84 15.99 -8.67
CA SER A 186 3.73 16.95 -8.89
C SER A 186 3.24 16.94 -10.34
N ILE A 187 4.16 16.98 -11.31
CA ILE A 187 3.80 16.91 -12.75
C ILE A 187 3.11 15.58 -13.07
N SER A 188 3.63 14.46 -12.55
CA SER A 188 3.05 13.13 -12.80
C SER A 188 1.66 12.97 -12.17
N GLU A 189 1.42 13.57 -11.00
CA GLU A 189 0.11 13.59 -10.35
C GLU A 189 -0.91 14.39 -11.17
N LEU A 190 -0.51 15.53 -11.73
CA LEU A 190 -1.35 16.35 -12.60
C LEU A 190 -1.72 15.57 -13.88
N GLN A 191 -0.74 14.94 -14.53
CA GLN A 191 -0.99 14.09 -15.71
C GLN A 191 -1.95 12.93 -15.39
N ARG A 192 -1.80 12.30 -14.22
CA ARG A 192 -2.71 11.21 -13.79
C ARG A 192 -4.14 11.73 -13.59
N GLN A 193 -4.29 12.95 -13.10
CA GLN A 193 -5.59 13.59 -12.94
C GLN A 193 -6.23 13.88 -14.30
N ASP A 194 -5.49 14.44 -15.26
CA ASP A 194 -5.96 14.71 -16.62
C ASP A 194 -6.40 13.42 -17.33
N VAL A 195 -5.61 12.35 -17.22
CA VAL A 195 -5.96 11.03 -17.79
C VAL A 195 -7.23 10.48 -17.16
N LYS A 196 -7.40 10.62 -15.85
CA LYS A 196 -8.61 10.16 -15.14
C LYS A 196 -9.84 10.92 -15.60
N GLU A 197 -9.74 12.22 -15.80
CA GLU A 197 -10.84 13.05 -16.30
C GLU A 197 -11.22 12.66 -17.74
N ASN A 198 -10.22 12.54 -18.63
CA ASN A 198 -10.41 12.09 -20.00
C ASN A 198 -11.06 10.69 -20.09
N LEU A 199 -10.64 9.76 -19.22
CA LEU A 199 -11.21 8.42 -19.16
C LEU A 199 -12.67 8.45 -18.67
N SER A 200 -12.97 9.30 -17.69
CA SER A 200 -14.35 9.51 -17.22
C SER A 200 -15.24 10.09 -18.32
N GLU A 201 -14.75 11.08 -19.07
CA GLU A 201 -15.49 11.67 -20.20
C GLU A 201 -15.72 10.64 -21.32
N LEU A 202 -14.69 9.88 -21.67
CA LEU A 202 -14.79 8.82 -22.68
C LEU A 202 -15.78 7.74 -22.27
N ASN A 203 -15.75 7.31 -21.00
CA ASN A 203 -16.68 6.32 -20.48
C ASN A 203 -18.13 6.85 -20.50
N SER A 204 -18.33 8.14 -20.17
CA SER A 204 -19.64 8.80 -20.31
C SER A 204 -20.14 8.80 -21.75
N LYS A 205 -19.26 9.12 -22.71
CA LYS A 205 -19.58 9.05 -24.16
C LYS A 205 -19.96 7.64 -24.59
N TYR A 206 -19.19 6.63 -24.17
CA TYR A 206 -19.46 5.22 -24.50
C TYR A 206 -20.79 4.74 -23.93
N ASN A 207 -21.07 5.06 -22.66
CA ASN A 207 -22.35 4.72 -22.02
C ASN A 207 -23.55 5.36 -22.73
N LYS A 208 -23.43 6.62 -23.18
CA LYS A 208 -24.49 7.27 -23.99
C LYS A 208 -24.75 6.52 -25.29
N ILE A 209 -23.69 6.07 -25.98
CA ILE A 209 -23.83 5.29 -27.22
C ILE A 209 -24.51 3.95 -26.92
N ILE A 210 -24.09 3.23 -25.88
CA ILE A 210 -24.72 1.96 -25.48
C ILE A 210 -26.22 2.18 -25.22
N SER A 211 -26.58 3.17 -24.41
CA SER A 211 -27.99 3.45 -24.11
C SER A 211 -28.81 3.80 -25.35
N SER A 212 -28.23 4.56 -26.30
CA SER A 212 -28.88 4.84 -27.58
C SER A 212 -29.09 3.57 -28.39
N MET A 213 -28.08 2.69 -28.47
CA MET A 213 -28.18 1.43 -29.20
C MET A 213 -29.20 0.47 -28.57
N GLU A 214 -29.30 0.43 -27.24
CA GLU A 214 -30.31 -0.36 -26.54
C GLU A 214 -31.71 0.17 -26.81
N GLN A 215 -31.88 1.49 -26.87
CA GLN A 215 -33.15 2.12 -27.24
C GLN A 215 -33.54 1.81 -28.68
N ASP A 216 -32.61 1.94 -29.63
CA ASP A 216 -32.85 1.63 -31.05
C ASP A 216 -33.21 0.15 -31.24
N ARG A 217 -32.52 -0.74 -30.51
CA ARG A 217 -32.82 -2.18 -30.52
C ARG A 217 -34.24 -2.46 -29.99
N ALA A 218 -34.67 -1.78 -28.94
CA ALA A 218 -36.02 -1.93 -28.40
C ALA A 218 -37.09 -1.46 -29.41
N LEU A 219 -36.84 -0.34 -30.09
CA LEU A 219 -37.72 0.18 -31.14
C LEU A 219 -37.83 -0.78 -32.33
N LEU A 220 -36.71 -1.30 -32.83
CA LEU A 220 -36.70 -2.28 -33.92
C LEU A 220 -37.43 -3.57 -33.54
N GLN A 221 -37.34 -3.98 -32.27
CA GLN A 221 -38.04 -5.16 -31.79
C GLN A 221 -39.56 -4.94 -31.74
N ASP A 222 -40.02 -3.79 -31.26
CA ASP A 222 -41.45 -3.41 -31.27
C ASP A 222 -42.01 -3.31 -32.70
N GLU A 223 -41.26 -2.72 -33.64
CA GLU A 223 -41.64 -2.67 -35.05
C GLU A 223 -41.75 -4.07 -35.67
N ASN A 224 -40.81 -4.96 -35.36
CA ASN A 224 -40.83 -6.33 -35.85
C ASN A 224 -42.04 -7.12 -35.31
N ASP A 225 -42.37 -6.95 -34.03
CA ASP A 225 -43.53 -7.59 -33.41
C ASP A 225 -44.84 -7.10 -34.03
N LYS A 226 -44.95 -5.79 -34.31
CA LYS A 226 -46.08 -5.20 -35.06
C LYS A 226 -46.18 -5.78 -36.46
N LEU A 227 -45.06 -5.90 -37.17
CA LEU A 227 -45.02 -6.47 -38.52
C LEU A 227 -45.45 -7.94 -38.53
N LEU A 228 -45.04 -8.72 -37.53
CA LEU A 228 -45.47 -10.10 -37.32
C LEU A 228 -46.99 -10.17 -37.06
N GLY A 229 -47.52 -9.25 -36.26
CA GLY A 229 -48.96 -9.09 -36.04
C GLY A 229 -49.72 -8.84 -37.35
N HIS A 230 -49.29 -7.84 -38.13
CA HIS A 230 -49.89 -7.54 -39.44
C HIS A 230 -49.81 -8.72 -40.40
N LYS A 231 -48.67 -9.41 -40.47
CA LYS A 231 -48.49 -10.61 -41.29
C LYS A 231 -49.49 -11.70 -40.91
N LYS A 232 -49.74 -11.93 -39.61
CA LYS A 232 -50.70 -12.92 -39.13
C LYS A 232 -52.13 -12.58 -39.56
N VAL A 233 -52.54 -11.32 -39.43
CA VAL A 233 -53.86 -10.83 -39.87
C VAL A 233 -54.02 -11.01 -41.38
N LEU A 234 -53.00 -10.63 -42.16
CA LEU A 234 -53.02 -10.75 -43.62
C LEU A 234 -53.18 -12.22 -44.06
N ILE A 235 -52.45 -13.14 -43.42
CA ILE A 235 -52.57 -14.57 -43.69
C ILE A 235 -54.00 -15.06 -43.43
N GLN A 236 -54.61 -14.65 -42.31
CA GLN A 236 -56.00 -15.02 -41.99
C GLN A 236 -56.99 -14.51 -43.04
N GLU A 237 -56.86 -13.25 -43.48
CA GLU A 237 -57.75 -12.69 -44.49
C GLU A 237 -57.57 -13.38 -45.86
N VAL A 238 -56.33 -13.75 -46.24
CA VAL A 238 -56.07 -14.54 -47.45
C VAL A 238 -56.76 -15.90 -47.38
N TYR A 239 -56.70 -16.60 -46.26
CA TYR A 239 -57.40 -17.88 -46.09
C TYR A 239 -58.93 -17.71 -46.18
N LYS A 240 -59.47 -16.66 -45.56
CA LYS A 240 -60.91 -16.34 -45.62
C LYS A 240 -61.36 -16.04 -47.05
N LEU A 241 -60.63 -15.20 -47.77
CA LEU A 241 -60.92 -14.87 -49.17
C LEU A 241 -60.85 -16.12 -50.06
N ARG A 242 -59.87 -17.00 -49.86
CA ARG A 242 -59.80 -18.29 -50.57
C ARG A 242 -61.03 -19.16 -50.30
N GLY A 243 -61.49 -19.21 -49.04
CA GLY A 243 -62.73 -19.91 -48.69
C GLY A 243 -63.95 -19.34 -49.41
N MET A 244 -64.09 -18.01 -49.44
CA MET A 244 -65.18 -17.33 -50.15
C MET A 244 -65.14 -17.58 -51.67
N ILE A 245 -63.95 -17.53 -52.28
CA ILE A 245 -63.78 -17.83 -53.71
C ILE A 245 -64.19 -19.28 -54.01
N SER A 246 -63.74 -20.23 -53.20
CA SER A 246 -64.09 -21.65 -53.38
C SER A 246 -65.60 -21.88 -53.27
N GLN A 247 -66.29 -21.20 -52.34
CA GLN A 247 -67.75 -21.23 -52.21
C GLN A 247 -68.43 -20.65 -53.47
N MET A 248 -67.97 -19.50 -53.96
CA MET A 248 -68.47 -18.90 -55.19
C MET A 248 -68.29 -19.80 -56.41
N GLU A 249 -67.14 -20.47 -56.53
CA GLU A 249 -66.89 -21.44 -57.61
C GLU A 249 -67.86 -22.62 -57.54
N THR A 250 -68.16 -23.14 -56.34
CA THR A 250 -69.18 -24.18 -56.18
C THR A 250 -70.56 -23.69 -56.55
N ASP A 251 -70.96 -22.48 -56.13
CA ASP A 251 -72.25 -21.89 -56.45
C ASP A 251 -72.40 -21.66 -57.97
N GLN A 252 -71.33 -21.17 -58.62
CA GLN A 252 -71.29 -20.98 -60.07
C GLN A 252 -71.43 -22.30 -60.82
N ASN A 253 -70.76 -23.37 -60.36
CA ASN A 253 -70.88 -24.70 -60.96
C ASN A 253 -72.29 -25.28 -60.81
N ILE A 254 -72.91 -25.10 -59.64
CA ILE A 254 -74.31 -25.47 -59.41
C ILE A 254 -75.22 -24.70 -60.36
N TYR A 255 -75.07 -23.38 -60.45
CA TYR A 255 -75.87 -22.54 -61.33
C TYR A 255 -75.74 -22.95 -62.81
N GLN A 256 -74.51 -23.24 -63.28
CA GLN A 256 -74.28 -23.76 -64.63
C GLN A 256 -74.95 -25.12 -64.86
N SER A 257 -74.89 -26.03 -63.88
CA SER A 257 -75.58 -27.32 -63.95
C SER A 257 -77.09 -27.15 -64.06
N THR A 258 -77.69 -26.28 -63.23
CA THR A 258 -79.11 -25.97 -63.27
C THR A 258 -79.52 -25.36 -64.62
N LEU A 259 -78.74 -24.42 -65.15
CA LEU A 259 -78.98 -23.86 -66.49
C LEU A 259 -78.97 -24.93 -67.59
N LYS A 260 -78.04 -25.89 -67.52
CA LYS A 260 -78.00 -27.02 -68.46
C LYS A 260 -79.24 -27.90 -68.36
N GLN A 261 -79.71 -28.19 -67.14
CA GLN A 261 -80.94 -28.94 -66.91
C GLN A 261 -82.17 -28.21 -67.45
N VAL A 262 -82.29 -26.90 -67.21
CA VAL A 262 -83.39 -26.08 -67.74
C VAL A 262 -83.37 -26.05 -69.26
N ARG A 263 -82.19 -25.90 -69.89
CA ARG A 263 -82.06 -25.97 -71.35
C ARG A 263 -82.52 -27.33 -71.88
N ALA A 264 -82.03 -28.42 -71.29
CA ALA A 264 -82.43 -29.77 -71.69
C ALA A 264 -83.94 -30.01 -71.55
N PHE A 265 -84.55 -29.47 -70.48
CA PHE A 265 -86.01 -29.52 -70.30
C PHE A 265 -86.75 -28.72 -71.39
N MET A 266 -86.30 -27.50 -71.70
CA MET A 266 -86.90 -26.71 -72.78
C MET A 266 -86.80 -27.41 -74.14
N ASP A 267 -85.68 -28.09 -74.41
CA ASP A 267 -85.48 -28.85 -75.64
C ASP A 267 -86.42 -30.08 -75.75
N THR A 268 -86.97 -30.57 -74.62
CA THR A 268 -87.95 -31.68 -74.59
C THR A 268 -89.41 -31.23 -74.70
N ILE A 269 -89.69 -29.93 -74.66
CA ILE A 269 -91.04 -29.40 -74.86
C ILE A 269 -91.29 -29.29 -76.37
N ASP A 270 -91.95 -30.30 -76.94
CA ASP A 270 -92.53 -30.19 -78.28
C ASP A 270 -93.63 -29.11 -78.27
N LEU A 271 -93.27 -27.93 -78.77
CA LEU A 271 -94.24 -26.89 -79.08
C LEU A 271 -95.09 -27.37 -80.26
N LYS A 272 -96.31 -27.82 -79.96
CA LYS A 272 -97.31 -28.03 -81.01
C LYS A 272 -97.47 -26.72 -81.79
N PRO A 273 -97.22 -26.71 -83.11
CA PRO A 273 -97.41 -25.52 -83.91
C PRO A 273 -98.89 -25.16 -83.92
N ILE A 274 -99.18 -23.88 -83.67
CA ILE A 274 -100.51 -23.27 -83.86
C ILE A 274 -100.67 -22.94 -85.35
#